data_AF-K9PNU9-F1
#
_entry.id   AF-K9PNU9-F1
#
_cell.length_a   1.000
_cell.length_b   1.000
_cell.length_c   1.000
_cell.angle_alpha   90.00
_cell.angle_beta   90.00
_cell.angle_gamma   90.00
#
_symmetry.space_group_name_H-M   'P 1'
#
loop_
_entity.id
_entity.type
_entity.pdbx_description
1 polymer ?
#
loop_
_entity_poly.entity_id
_entity_poly.type
_entity_poly.pdbx_seq_one_letter_code
_entity_poly.pdbx_strand_id
1 'polypeptide(L)'
;MEKIELELDRLTFERAKTLAIVNHSTLPELITHIIEHLAKIQENKDPLMGLYADVPEIVDEIVAEAMEKRGHTVSDEYSGFQISEVQF
;
A
#
# COMPACT_ATOMS: atom_id res chain seq x y z
N MET A 1 -6.00 -27.98 -11.32
CA MET A 1 -5.38 -26.71 -11.74
C MET A 1 -6.28 -26.10 -12.79
N GLU A 2 -6.67 -24.86 -12.60
CA GLU A 2 -7.42 -24.10 -13.60
C GLU A 2 -6.45 -23.23 -14.40
N LYS A 3 -6.78 -22.95 -15.67
CA LYS A 3 -5.99 -22.07 -16.53
C LYS A 3 -6.68 -20.71 -16.61
N ILE A 4 -5.92 -19.65 -16.43
CA ILE A 4 -6.38 -18.28 -16.64
C ILE A 4 -5.63 -17.67 -17.83
N GLU A 5 -6.34 -16.86 -18.62
CA GLU A 5 -5.76 -16.00 -19.63
C GLU A 5 -5.86 -14.55 -19.12
N LEU A 6 -4.77 -13.80 -19.23
CA LEU A 6 -4.66 -12.47 -18.66
C LEU A 6 -4.19 -11.51 -19.76
N GLU A 7 -4.99 -10.49 -20.02
CA GLU A 7 -4.58 -9.37 -20.87
C GLU A 7 -3.95 -8.28 -20.01
N LEU A 8 -2.74 -7.87 -20.38
CA LEU A 8 -1.98 -6.81 -19.71
C LEU A 8 -1.50 -5.81 -20.76
N ASP A 9 -1.42 -4.55 -20.36
CA ASP A 9 -0.70 -3.58 -21.17
C ASP A 9 0.80 -3.96 -21.22
N ARG A 10 1.45 -3.52 -22.30
CA ARG A 10 2.85 -3.86 -22.57
C ARG A 10 3.79 -3.42 -21.44
N LEU A 11 3.56 -2.26 -20.84
CA LEU A 11 4.44 -1.73 -19.79
C LEU A 11 4.34 -2.58 -18.52
N THR A 12 3.13 -2.93 -18.11
CA THR A 12 2.88 -3.81 -16.95
C THR A 12 3.45 -5.20 -17.18
N PHE A 13 3.33 -5.74 -18.39
CA PHE A 13 3.90 -7.04 -18.73
C PHE A 13 5.43 -7.07 -18.63
N GLU A 14 6.11 -6.04 -19.15
CA GLU A 14 7.57 -5.94 -19.04
C GLU A 14 8.03 -5.76 -17.59
N ARG A 15 7.34 -4.94 -16.80
CA ARG A 15 7.60 -4.81 -15.35
C ARG A 15 7.47 -6.15 -14.63
N ALA A 16 6.43 -6.91 -14.94
CA ALA A 16 6.20 -8.21 -14.32
C ALA A 16 7.31 -9.22 -14.68
N LYS A 17 7.80 -9.21 -15.92
CA LYS A 17 8.98 -10.01 -16.30
C LYS A 17 10.24 -9.60 -15.55
N THR A 18 10.52 -8.30 -15.48
CA THR A 18 11.69 -7.81 -14.74
C THR A 18 11.64 -8.23 -13.28
N LEU A 19 10.46 -8.11 -12.64
CA LEU A 19 10.26 -8.56 -11.27
C LEU A 19 10.45 -10.07 -11.12
N ALA A 20 10.00 -10.88 -12.08
CA ALA A 20 10.21 -12.32 -12.05
C ALA A 20 11.71 -12.67 -12.10
N ILE A 21 12.46 -12.00 -12.99
CA ILE A 21 13.91 -12.18 -13.11
C ILE A 21 14.64 -11.80 -11.81
N VAL A 22 14.30 -10.65 -11.22
CA VAL A 22 14.90 -10.17 -9.96
C VAL A 22 14.64 -11.13 -8.80
N ASN A 23 13.45 -11.75 -8.77
CA ASN A 23 13.09 -12.73 -7.75
C ASN A 23 13.54 -14.17 -8.08
N HIS A 24 14.35 -14.36 -9.14
CA HIS A 24 14.79 -15.66 -9.63
C HIS A 24 13.64 -16.66 -9.85
N SER A 25 12.48 -16.16 -10.27
CA SER A 25 11.26 -16.96 -10.45
C SER A 25 10.72 -16.82 -11.87
N THR A 26 9.84 -17.74 -12.25
CA THR A 26 9.02 -17.57 -13.45
C THR A 26 7.87 -16.59 -13.20
N LEU A 27 7.27 -16.08 -14.28
CA LEU A 27 6.12 -15.17 -14.18
C LEU A 27 4.89 -15.84 -13.50
N PRO A 28 4.52 -17.09 -13.80
CA PRO A 28 3.44 -17.77 -13.08
C PRO A 28 3.72 -17.97 -11.58
N GLU A 29 4.96 -18.31 -11.22
CA GLU A 29 5.37 -18.45 -9.81
C GLU A 29 5.30 -17.10 -9.09
N LEU A 30 5.78 -16.03 -9.72
CA LEU A 30 5.68 -14.68 -9.18
C LEU A 30 4.21 -14.29 -8.92
N ILE A 31 3.33 -14.51 -9.89
CA ILE A 31 1.89 -14.22 -9.75
C ILE A 31 1.29 -15.02 -8.60
N THR A 32 1.65 -16.31 -8.48
CA THR A 32 1.16 -17.19 -7.40
C THR A 32 1.61 -16.67 -6.03
N HIS A 33 2.90 -16.34 -5.87
CA HIS A 33 3.43 -15.79 -4.64
C HIS A 33 2.81 -14.44 -4.26
N ILE A 34 2.56 -13.56 -5.24
CA ILE A 34 1.89 -12.28 -4.99
C ILE A 34 0.46 -12.51 -4.52
N ILE A 35 -0.29 -13.40 -5.15
CA ILE A 35 -1.67 -13.72 -4.74
C ILE A 35 -1.69 -14.30 -3.33
N GLU A 36 -0.81 -15.25 -3.01
CA GLU A 36 -0.69 -15.81 -1.66
C GLU A 36 -0.33 -14.74 -0.62
N HIS A 37 0.59 -13.83 -0.95
CA HIS A 37 0.99 -12.75 -0.06
C HIS A 37 -0.17 -11.77 0.17
N LEU A 38 -0.92 -11.40 -0.88
CA LEU A 38 -2.10 -10.54 -0.76
C LEU A 38 -3.24 -11.22 0.02
N ALA A 39 -3.41 -12.53 -0.12
CA ALA A 39 -4.36 -13.31 0.67
C ALA A 39 -3.99 -13.31 2.16
N LYS A 40 -2.71 -13.55 2.49
CA LYS A 40 -2.20 -13.47 3.86
C LYS A 40 -2.35 -12.08 4.47
N ILE A 41 -2.15 -11.02 3.69
CA ILE A 41 -2.39 -9.65 4.17
C ILE A 41 -3.88 -9.43 4.47
N GLN A 42 -4.78 -9.94 3.63
CA GLN A 42 -6.22 -9.83 3.86
C GLN A 42 -6.67 -10.64 5.09
N GLU A 43 -6.14 -11.83 5.30
CA GLU A 43 -6.42 -12.64 6.49
C GLU A 43 -5.83 -12.02 7.77
N ASN A 44 -4.65 -11.41 7.66
CA ASN A 44 -4.00 -10.67 8.76
C ASN A 44 -4.43 -9.21 8.87
N LYS A 45 -5.47 -8.77 8.13
CA LYS A 45 -6.21 -7.59 8.57
C LYS A 45 -6.92 -7.98 9.85
N ASP A 46 -6.19 -7.80 10.93
CA ASP A 46 -6.70 -7.86 12.29
C ASP A 46 -8.07 -7.15 12.29
N PRO A 47 -9.15 -7.79 12.78
CA PRO A 47 -10.46 -7.17 12.87
C PRO A 47 -10.42 -5.76 13.51
N LEU A 48 -9.37 -5.47 14.29
CA LEU A 48 -9.07 -4.15 14.84
C LEU A 48 -8.74 -3.06 13.80
N MET A 49 -8.19 -3.39 12.62
CA MET A 49 -7.97 -2.41 11.54
C MET A 49 -9.29 -1.90 10.94
N GLY A 50 -10.38 -2.68 11.05
CA GLY A 50 -11.73 -2.23 10.68
C GLY A 50 -12.38 -1.32 11.73
N LEU A 51 -11.91 -1.33 12.97
CA LEU A 51 -12.49 -0.51 14.05
C LEU A 51 -12.14 0.98 13.93
N TYR A 52 -11.03 1.31 13.27
CA TYR A 52 -10.58 2.69 13.07
C TYR A 52 -10.81 3.20 11.65
N ALA A 53 -11.31 2.35 10.73
CA ALA A 53 -11.63 2.75 9.36
C ALA A 53 -12.81 3.74 9.30
N ASP A 54 -13.74 3.63 10.26
CA ASP A 54 -14.93 4.48 10.36
C ASP A 54 -14.76 5.64 11.37
N VAL A 55 -13.58 5.81 11.96
CA VAL A 55 -13.32 6.91 12.90
C VAL A 55 -12.10 7.73 12.45
N PRO A 56 -12.22 8.46 11.32
CA PRO A 56 -11.15 9.34 10.84
C PRO A 56 -10.72 10.38 11.89
N GLU A 57 -11.62 10.75 12.81
CA GLU A 57 -11.38 11.69 13.90
C GLU A 57 -10.31 11.21 14.92
N ILE A 58 -10.18 9.89 15.13
CA ILE A 58 -9.20 9.33 16.09
C ILE A 58 -7.79 9.28 15.49
N VAL A 59 -7.67 9.15 14.17
CA VAL A 59 -6.37 9.08 13.48
C VAL A 59 -5.64 10.42 13.60
N ASP A 60 -6.37 11.54 13.48
CA ASP A 60 -5.81 12.89 13.62
C ASP A 60 -5.30 13.16 15.05
N GLU A 61 -6.02 12.69 16.07
CA GLU A 61 -5.62 12.86 17.48
C GLU A 61 -4.36 12.05 17.83
N ILE A 62 -4.24 10.82 17.33
CA ILE A 62 -3.05 9.97 17.50
C ILE A 62 -1.84 10.56 16.77
N VAL A 63 -2.04 11.12 15.57
CA VAL A 63 -0.98 11.78 14.82
C VAL A 63 -0.52 13.05 15.53
N ALA A 64 -1.46 13.86 16.04
CA ALA A 64 -1.14 15.06 16.83
C ALA A 64 -0.34 14.73 18.10
N GLU A 65 -0.75 13.71 18.86
CA GLU A 65 -0.05 13.27 20.08
C GLU A 65 1.37 12.74 19.75
N ALA A 66 1.52 12.00 18.64
CA ALA A 66 2.82 11.50 18.18
C ALA A 66 3.75 12.62 17.69
N MET A 67 3.21 13.69 17.11
CA MET A 67 3.96 14.88 16.66
C MET A 67 4.35 15.78 17.83
N GLU A 68 3.49 15.94 18.84
CA GLU A 68 3.79 16.68 20.07
C GLU A 68 4.94 16.03 20.85
N LYS A 69 4.95 14.69 20.94
CA LYS A 69 6.04 13.93 21.58
C LYS A 69 7.38 14.07 20.88
N ARG A 70 7.39 14.50 19.60
CA ARG A 70 8.60 14.81 18.81
C ARG A 70 8.94 16.30 18.80
N GLY A 71 8.19 17.15 19.50
CA GLY A 71 8.45 18.58 19.62
C GLY A 71 7.98 19.41 18.40
N HIS A 72 7.07 18.88 17.58
CA HIS A 72 6.48 19.61 16.45
C HIS A 72 5.02 19.96 16.77
N THR A 73 4.73 21.25 16.93
CA THR A 73 3.36 21.74 17.07
C THR A 73 2.68 21.75 15.71
N VAL A 74 1.55 21.05 15.59
CA VAL A 74 0.66 21.17 14.42
C VAL A 74 0.02 22.56 14.49
N SER A 75 0.63 23.53 13.82
CA SER A 75 0.01 24.83 13.59
C SER A 75 -1.15 24.66 12.60
N ASP A 76 -2.30 25.25 12.93
CA ASP A 76 -3.63 25.24 12.28
C ASP A 76 -3.69 25.71 10.80
N GLU A 77 -2.63 25.54 10.03
CA GLU A 77 -2.53 25.96 8.63
C GLU A 77 -2.47 24.78 7.66
N TYR A 78 -3.45 23.87 7.73
CA TYR A 78 -3.64 22.83 6.70
C TYR A 78 -5.05 22.84 6.11
N SER A 79 -5.63 24.03 5.92
CA SER A 79 -6.80 24.22 5.04
C SER A 79 -6.44 24.51 3.57
N GLY A 80 -5.17 24.36 3.14
CA GLY A 80 -4.80 24.84 1.80
C GLY A 80 -3.53 24.33 1.12
N PHE A 81 -2.90 23.22 1.52
CA PHE A 81 -1.72 22.74 0.77
C PHE A 81 -2.10 21.79 -0.36
N GLN A 82 -2.18 22.40 -1.55
CA GLN A 82 -2.06 21.72 -2.83
C GLN A 82 -0.81 20.84 -2.85
N ILE A 83 -0.99 19.65 -3.39
CA ILE A 83 0.07 18.74 -3.81
C ILE A 83 0.93 19.48 -4.83
N SER A 84 2.11 19.94 -4.43
CA SER A 84 3.14 20.42 -5.37
C SER A 84 4.39 19.56 -5.25
N GLU A 85 4.55 18.70 -6.25
CA GLU A 85 5.80 18.17 -6.79
C GLU A 85 6.84 17.65 -5.80
N VAL A 86 6.79 16.33 -5.56
CA VAL A 86 8.01 15.57 -5.28
C VAL A 86 8.72 15.35 -6.61
N GLN A 87 9.75 16.16 -6.88
CA GLN A 87 10.73 15.85 -7.93
C GLN A 87 11.60 14.66 -7.48
N PHE A 88 11.83 13.78 -8.45
CA PHE A 88 12.54 12.48 -8.44
C PHE A 88 13.64 12.27 -7.40
#